data_AF-A0A9E5HBY8-F1
#
_entry.id   AF-A0A9E5HBY8-F1
#
_cell.length_a   1.000
_cell.length_b   1.000
_cell.length_c   1.000
_cell.angle_alpha   90.00
_cell.angle_beta   90.00
_cell.angle_gamma   90.00
#
_symmetry.space_group_name_H-M   'P 1'
#
loop_
_entity.id
_entity.type
_entity.pdbx_description
1 polymer ?
#
loop_
_entity_poly.entity_id
_entity_poly.type
_entity_poly.pdbx_seq_one_letter_code
_entity_poly.pdbx_strand_id
1 'polypeptide(L)'
;MENNENQIVDENSIIQERRSKLTELRKVGVAFPNNFKPEHDSSQLHKEYDGFDKPTLEEKNIEVVVAGRMMLKRVMGKASFATIQDRTGRIQLYVARDLINNEENPELYSSFKKWDMGDIIGAKGKLFKTNTDELTIEVTEISLLTKSLRPLPEKFHGLQDQEMKYRQRYVDLMVNQETKDTFLTRSKAIQSIREFMVNNKFLEVETPMLHPIPGGASAKPFVTHHNALDMEMFMRIAPELYLKRLVVGGFDRVFEINRNFRNEGLSVRHNPEFTMMEFYAAYADYQ
;
A
#
# COMPACT_ATOMS: atom_id res chain seq x y z
N MET A 1 22.43 6.41 37.90
CA MET A 1 22.71 5.94 36.52
C MET A 1 22.18 4.53 36.46
N GLU A 2 20.89 4.38 36.20
CA GLU A 2 20.22 3.07 36.17
C GLU A 2 19.97 2.64 34.73
N ASN A 3 20.26 1.37 34.51
CA ASN A 3 20.29 0.66 33.24
C ASN A 3 18.93 0.70 32.54
N ASN A 4 18.88 1.31 31.35
CA ASN A 4 17.88 0.97 30.34
C ASN A 4 18.45 -0.18 29.49
N GLU A 5 18.33 -1.40 30.00
CA GLU A 5 18.44 -2.60 29.16
C GLU A 5 17.20 -2.64 28.27
N ASN A 6 17.40 -2.31 26.99
CA ASN A 6 16.44 -2.54 25.92
C ASN A 6 16.03 -4.02 25.94
N GLN A 7 14.81 -4.32 26.40
CA GLN A 7 14.18 -5.60 26.19
C GLN A 7 14.01 -5.81 24.69
N ILE A 8 14.90 -6.61 24.09
CA ILE A 8 14.65 -7.22 22.80
C ILE A 8 13.48 -8.18 23.02
N VAL A 9 12.27 -7.71 22.73
CA VAL A 9 11.07 -8.53 22.85
C VAL A 9 11.18 -9.66 21.81
N ASP A 10 11.12 -10.92 22.25
CA ASP A 10 11.17 -12.07 21.35
C ASP A 10 9.96 -12.03 20.40
N GLU A 11 10.20 -11.69 19.13
CA GLU A 11 9.17 -11.57 18.09
C GLU A 11 8.35 -12.86 17.98
N ASN A 12 8.98 -14.03 18.21
CA ASN A 12 8.27 -15.30 18.17
C ASN A 12 7.23 -15.41 19.29
N SER A 13 7.56 -14.97 20.51
CA SER A 13 6.61 -14.95 21.63
C SER A 13 5.38 -14.08 21.32
N ILE A 14 5.57 -12.89 20.72
CA ILE A 14 4.48 -11.99 20.31
C ILE A 14 3.62 -12.65 19.22
N ILE A 15 4.26 -13.29 18.23
CA ILE A 15 3.53 -13.98 17.16
C ILE A 15 2.69 -15.12 17.73
N GLN A 16 3.21 -15.89 18.69
CA GLN A 16 2.46 -16.95 19.34
C GLN A 16 1.28 -16.41 20.14
N GLU A 17 1.46 -15.32 20.90
CA GLU A 17 0.37 -14.67 21.62
C GLU A 17 -0.75 -14.21 20.66
N ARG A 18 -0.38 -13.54 19.56
CA ARG A 18 -1.33 -13.07 18.54
C ARG A 18 -2.04 -14.22 17.83
N ARG A 19 -1.36 -15.36 17.61
CA ARG A 19 -1.97 -16.59 17.10
C ARG A 19 -2.98 -17.17 18.08
N SER A 20 -2.65 -17.22 19.38
CA SER A 20 -3.58 -17.67 20.41
C SER A 20 -4.82 -16.77 20.47
N LYS A 21 -4.66 -15.45 20.40
CA LYS A 21 -5.79 -14.50 20.29
C LYS A 21 -6.66 -14.78 19.06
N LEU A 22 -6.05 -15.05 17.89
CA LEU A 22 -6.79 -15.41 16.68
C LEU A 22 -7.57 -16.72 16.84
N THR A 23 -7.00 -17.71 17.51
CA THR A 23 -7.70 -18.97 17.82
C THR A 23 -8.95 -18.71 18.68
N GLU A 24 -8.85 -17.87 19.70
CA GLU A 24 -10.02 -17.49 20.51
C GLU A 24 -11.07 -16.72 19.71
N LEU A 25 -10.65 -15.77 18.86
CA LEU A 25 -11.57 -15.04 17.98
C LEU A 25 -12.38 -15.97 17.05
N ARG A 26 -11.74 -17.03 16.54
CA ARG A 26 -12.39 -18.04 15.68
C ARG A 26 -13.43 -18.90 16.41
N LYS A 27 -13.36 -19.01 17.74
CA LYS A 27 -14.36 -19.76 18.53
C LYS A 27 -15.66 -18.97 18.67
N VAL A 28 -15.57 -17.65 18.70
CA VAL A 28 -16.73 -16.77 18.92
C VAL A 28 -17.39 -16.39 17.60
N GLY A 29 -16.64 -16.31 16.49
CA GLY A 29 -17.22 -16.01 15.18
C GLY A 29 -16.21 -15.93 14.04
N VAL A 30 -16.58 -15.19 13.00
CA VAL A 30 -15.77 -15.02 11.79
C VAL A 30 -14.62 -14.06 12.07
N ALA A 31 -13.39 -14.57 12.11
CA ALA A 31 -12.19 -13.78 12.41
C ALA A 31 -11.74 -12.82 11.30
N PHE A 32 -12.27 -12.99 10.08
CA PHE A 32 -11.96 -12.17 8.91
C PHE A 32 -13.27 -11.81 8.17
N PRO A 33 -14.08 -10.89 8.72
CA PRO A 33 -15.31 -10.46 8.07
C PRO A 33 -15.02 -9.72 6.75
N ASN A 34 -15.91 -9.86 5.77
CA ASN A 34 -15.76 -9.26 4.44
C ASN A 34 -16.95 -8.38 4.03
N ASN A 35 -17.74 -7.94 5.02
CA ASN A 35 -18.96 -7.16 4.83
C ASN A 35 -18.80 -5.67 5.19
N PHE A 36 -17.68 -5.27 5.79
CA PHE A 36 -17.44 -3.88 6.16
C PHE A 36 -17.03 -3.06 4.94
N LYS A 37 -17.73 -1.95 4.69
CA LYS A 37 -17.46 -1.04 3.58
C LYS A 37 -17.16 0.36 4.16
N PRO A 38 -15.90 0.83 4.13
CA PRO A 38 -15.61 2.21 4.48
C PRO A 38 -16.26 3.15 3.44
N GLU A 39 -16.85 4.23 3.92
CA GLU A 39 -17.49 5.25 3.07
C GLU A 39 -16.65 6.54 2.98
N HIS A 40 -15.74 6.73 3.94
CA HIS A 40 -14.98 7.96 4.10
C HIS A 40 -13.47 7.68 4.18
N ASP A 41 -12.68 8.64 3.70
CA ASP A 41 -11.23 8.65 3.76
C ASP A 41 -10.73 9.75 4.72
N SER A 42 -9.74 9.43 5.55
CA SER A 42 -9.20 10.30 6.61
C SER A 42 -8.75 11.65 6.09
N SER A 43 -8.00 11.70 4.97
CA SER A 43 -7.53 13.00 4.43
C SER A 43 -8.66 13.87 3.91
N GLN A 44 -9.74 13.27 3.40
CA GLN A 44 -10.92 14.03 2.97
C GLN A 44 -11.64 14.60 4.18
N LEU A 45 -11.82 13.80 5.23
CA LEU A 45 -12.42 14.27 6.49
C LEU A 45 -11.62 15.43 7.10
N HIS A 46 -10.29 15.33 7.15
CA HIS A 46 -9.44 16.44 7.59
C HIS A 46 -9.60 17.68 6.73
N LYS A 47 -9.54 17.53 5.40
CA LYS A 47 -9.69 18.66 4.46
C LYS A 47 -11.04 19.37 4.61
N GLU A 48 -12.11 18.62 4.81
CA GLU A 48 -13.47 19.16 4.92
C GLU A 48 -13.75 19.73 6.30
N TYR A 49 -13.23 19.12 7.38
CA TYR A 49 -13.72 19.39 8.73
C TYR A 49 -12.69 19.98 9.71
N ASP A 50 -11.39 19.99 9.41
CA ASP A 50 -10.38 20.57 10.33
C ASP A 50 -10.61 22.06 10.60
N GLY A 51 -11.19 22.78 9.64
CA GLY A 51 -11.44 24.23 9.75
C GLY A 51 -12.62 24.62 10.64
N PHE A 52 -13.45 23.68 11.08
CA PHE A 52 -14.57 23.98 11.99
C PHE A 52 -14.12 24.00 13.45
N ASP A 53 -14.76 24.84 14.26
CA ASP A 53 -14.62 24.79 15.71
C ASP A 53 -15.48 23.67 16.32
N LYS A 54 -15.22 23.36 17.59
CA LYS A 54 -15.88 22.25 18.30
C LYS A 54 -17.42 22.38 18.32
N PRO A 55 -18.02 23.53 18.68
CA PRO A 55 -19.48 23.67 18.71
C PRO A 55 -20.12 23.51 17.33
N THR A 56 -19.52 24.08 16.28
CA THR A 56 -20.05 23.96 14.92
C THR A 56 -20.00 22.52 14.42
N LEU A 57 -18.93 21.79 14.74
CA LEU A 57 -18.80 20.39 14.33
C LEU A 57 -19.80 19.48 15.07
N GLU A 58 -20.00 19.72 16.36
CA GLU A 58 -21.01 19.02 17.18
C GLU A 58 -22.44 19.27 16.64
N GLU A 59 -22.77 20.51 16.27
CA GLU A 59 -24.07 20.86 15.69
C GLU A 59 -24.31 20.19 14.32
N LYS A 60 -23.26 20.08 13.49
CA LYS A 60 -23.36 19.41 12.18
C LYS A 60 -23.63 17.91 12.29
N ASN A 61 -23.25 17.29 13.41
CA ASN A 61 -23.54 15.88 13.71
C ASN A 61 -23.18 14.93 12.55
N ILE A 62 -21.97 15.08 12.00
CA ILE A 62 -21.50 14.33 10.83
C ILE A 62 -21.16 12.90 11.22
N GLU A 63 -21.90 11.94 10.68
CA GLU A 63 -21.61 10.51 10.81
C GLU A 63 -20.64 10.05 9.72
N VAL A 64 -19.66 9.24 10.11
CA VAL A 64 -18.63 8.73 9.21
C VAL A 64 -18.40 7.24 9.43
N VAL A 65 -18.00 6.57 8.34
CA VAL A 65 -17.61 5.15 8.34
C VAL A 65 -16.22 5.04 7.73
N VAL A 66 -15.26 4.63 8.56
CA VAL A 66 -13.84 4.55 8.21
C VAL A 66 -13.29 3.16 8.48
N ALA A 67 -12.24 2.78 7.76
CA ALA A 67 -11.48 1.57 8.04
C ALA A 67 -10.00 1.82 7.82
N GLY A 68 -9.17 1.22 8.66
CA GLY A 68 -7.73 1.41 8.57
C GLY A 68 -6.95 0.52 9.53
N ARG A 69 -5.63 0.59 9.38
CA ARG A 69 -4.70 -0.10 10.26
C ARG A 69 -4.54 0.68 11.55
N MET A 70 -4.74 0.04 12.69
CA MET A 70 -4.48 0.64 14.01
C MET A 70 -2.98 0.89 14.19
N MET A 71 -2.58 2.15 14.15
CA MET A 71 -1.18 2.57 14.29
C MET A 71 -0.81 2.88 15.73
N LEU A 72 -1.77 3.38 16.51
CA LEU A 72 -1.61 3.72 17.91
C LEU A 72 -2.85 3.30 18.68
N LYS A 73 -2.66 2.91 19.94
CA LYS A 73 -3.74 2.63 20.89
C LYS A 73 -3.31 3.02 22.31
N ARG A 74 -4.10 3.84 23.00
CA ARG A 74 -3.90 4.27 24.39
C ARG A 74 -5.16 3.94 25.18
N VAL A 75 -5.02 3.14 26.23
CA VAL A 75 -6.15 2.73 27.08
C VAL A 75 -6.20 3.62 28.32
N MET A 76 -7.36 4.22 28.58
CA MET A 76 -7.61 5.17 29.68
C MET A 76 -8.81 4.72 30.50
N GLY A 77 -8.67 3.62 31.24
CA GLY A 77 -9.75 3.09 32.09
C GLY A 77 -10.95 2.58 31.28
N LYS A 78 -12.02 3.39 31.19
CA LYS A 78 -13.27 3.07 30.46
C LYS A 78 -13.31 3.64 29.03
N ALA A 79 -12.34 4.45 28.64
CA ALA A 79 -12.19 4.97 27.30
C ALA A 79 -10.80 4.67 26.75
N SER A 80 -10.67 4.73 25.43
CA SER A 80 -9.41 4.51 24.72
C SER A 80 -9.34 5.46 23.53
N PHE A 81 -8.14 5.92 23.23
CA PHE A 81 -7.85 6.58 21.95
C PHE A 81 -7.09 5.61 21.05
N ALA A 82 -7.50 5.52 19.80
CA ALA A 82 -6.75 4.82 18.77
C ALA A 82 -6.55 5.73 17.56
N THR A 83 -5.45 5.53 16.83
CA THR A 83 -5.26 6.18 15.54
C THR A 83 -5.25 5.11 14.48
N ILE A 84 -6.13 5.24 13.49
CA ILE A 84 -6.10 4.36 12.32
C ILE A 84 -5.43 5.08 11.15
N GLN A 85 -4.78 4.31 10.28
CA GLN A 85 -4.22 4.77 9.02
C GLN A 85 -4.94 4.06 7.87
N ASP A 86 -5.56 4.84 6.98
CA ASP A 86 -6.18 4.34 5.76
C ASP A 86 -5.32 4.61 4.52
N ARG A 87 -5.91 4.52 3.33
CA ARG A 87 -5.19 4.73 2.06
C ARG A 87 -4.73 6.18 1.86
N THR A 88 -5.36 7.15 2.51
CA THR A 88 -5.12 8.59 2.33
C THR A 88 -4.34 9.20 3.48
N GLY A 89 -4.62 8.82 4.72
CA GLY A 89 -4.08 9.49 5.89
C GLY A 89 -4.38 8.77 7.20
N ARG A 90 -4.40 9.54 8.29
CA ARG A 90 -4.68 9.06 9.64
C ARG A 90 -5.86 9.81 10.22
N ILE A 91 -6.63 9.16 11.08
CA ILE A 91 -7.68 9.79 11.88
C ILE A 91 -7.73 9.17 13.28
N GLN A 92 -8.05 9.99 14.28
CA GLN A 92 -8.19 9.56 15.66
C GLN A 92 -9.60 8.98 15.90
N LEU A 93 -9.65 7.93 16.70
CA LEU A 93 -10.86 7.28 17.19
C LEU A 93 -10.91 7.44 18.71
N TYR A 94 -12.04 7.90 19.22
CA TYR A 94 -12.40 7.83 20.62
C TYR A 94 -13.35 6.66 20.84
N VAL A 95 -12.91 5.69 21.63
CA VAL A 95 -13.63 4.44 21.86
C VAL A 95 -13.94 4.33 23.36
N ALA A 96 -15.20 4.51 23.73
CA ALA A 96 -15.64 4.41 25.13
C ALA A 96 -16.57 3.22 25.34
N ARG A 97 -16.41 2.55 26.49
CA ARG A 97 -17.21 1.38 26.87
C ARG A 97 -18.70 1.64 26.75
N ASP A 98 -19.15 2.77 27.28
CA ASP A 98 -20.57 3.10 27.38
C ASP A 98 -21.16 3.55 26.02
N LEU A 99 -20.32 3.71 24.98
CA LEU A 99 -20.74 4.04 23.61
C LEU A 99 -20.81 2.82 22.68
N ILE A 100 -19.85 1.90 22.78
CA ILE A 100 -19.74 0.77 21.84
C ILE A 100 -20.31 -0.55 22.36
N ASN A 101 -20.48 -0.70 23.68
CA ASN A 101 -21.13 -1.89 24.22
C ASN A 101 -22.64 -1.76 24.01
N ASN A 102 -23.25 -2.78 23.42
CA ASN A 102 -24.69 -2.87 23.21
C ASN A 102 -25.21 -4.24 23.69
N GLU A 103 -26.52 -4.45 23.60
CA GLU A 103 -27.15 -5.71 24.04
C GLU A 103 -26.61 -6.95 23.30
N GLU A 104 -26.23 -6.79 22.03
CA GLU A 104 -25.68 -7.87 21.20
C GLU A 104 -24.23 -8.21 21.57
N ASN A 105 -23.44 -7.21 21.97
CA ASN A 105 -22.01 -7.34 22.29
C ASN A 105 -21.64 -6.56 23.57
N PRO A 106 -22.08 -7.02 24.75
CA PRO A 106 -21.86 -6.31 26.03
C PRO A 106 -20.39 -6.26 26.46
N GLU A 107 -19.52 -7.06 25.85
CA GLU A 107 -18.08 -7.12 26.14
C GLU A 107 -17.20 -6.58 25.00
N LEU A 108 -17.77 -5.82 24.05
CA LEU A 108 -17.03 -5.35 22.87
C LEU A 108 -15.81 -4.51 23.25
N TYR A 109 -15.94 -3.60 24.20
CA TYR A 109 -14.83 -2.77 24.68
C TYR A 109 -13.73 -3.59 25.38
N SER A 110 -14.11 -4.62 26.14
CA SER A 110 -13.15 -5.56 26.74
C SER A 110 -12.38 -6.34 25.67
N SER A 111 -13.05 -6.69 24.57
CA SER A 111 -12.43 -7.31 23.40
C SER A 111 -11.49 -6.33 22.67
N PHE A 112 -11.92 -5.09 22.45
CA PHE A 112 -11.11 -4.03 21.84
C PHE A 112 -9.80 -3.78 22.61
N LYS A 113 -9.81 -3.84 23.95
CA LYS A 113 -8.59 -3.73 24.76
C LYS A 113 -7.56 -4.81 24.42
N LYS A 114 -7.99 -5.99 23.98
CA LYS A 114 -7.13 -7.12 23.58
C LYS A 114 -6.67 -7.04 22.11
N TRP A 115 -7.23 -6.15 21.29
CA TRP A 115 -6.76 -5.92 19.92
C TRP A 115 -5.38 -5.27 19.93
N ASP A 116 -4.59 -5.43 18.88
CA ASP A 116 -3.18 -5.06 18.87
C ASP A 116 -2.89 -4.00 17.81
N MET A 117 -1.84 -3.21 18.03
CA MET A 117 -1.30 -2.35 16.97
C MET A 117 -0.95 -3.22 15.74
N GLY A 118 -1.29 -2.71 14.57
CA GLY A 118 -1.21 -3.42 13.28
C GLY A 118 -2.51 -4.09 12.85
N ASP A 119 -3.48 -4.33 13.74
CA ASP A 119 -4.80 -4.86 13.37
C ASP A 119 -5.50 -3.89 12.40
N ILE A 120 -6.29 -4.43 11.47
CA ILE A 120 -7.17 -3.63 10.61
C ILE A 120 -8.55 -3.61 11.25
N ILE A 121 -9.07 -2.41 11.48
CA ILE A 121 -10.36 -2.19 12.13
C ILE A 121 -11.25 -1.29 11.28
N GLY A 122 -12.56 -1.52 11.37
CA GLY A 122 -13.59 -0.63 10.85
C GLY A 122 -14.29 0.07 12.01
N ALA A 123 -14.58 1.36 11.85
CA ALA A 123 -15.27 2.16 12.86
C ALA A 123 -16.34 3.03 12.20
N LYS A 124 -17.48 3.16 12.87
CA LYS A 124 -18.54 4.11 12.54
C LYS A 124 -18.85 4.95 13.78
N GLY A 125 -19.12 6.22 13.55
CA GLY A 125 -19.32 7.17 14.63
C GLY A 125 -19.47 8.59 14.15
N LYS A 126 -19.41 9.54 15.08
CA LYS A 126 -19.62 10.97 14.81
C LYS A 126 -18.31 11.74 14.91
N LEU A 127 -18.12 12.72 14.03
CA LEU A 127 -16.97 13.62 14.13
C LEU A 127 -17.14 14.61 15.28
N PHE A 128 -16.07 14.79 16.03
CA PHE A 128 -15.94 15.86 17.03
C PHE A 128 -14.47 16.31 17.12
N LYS A 129 -14.24 17.40 17.85
CA LYS A 129 -12.89 17.85 18.19
C LYS A 129 -12.59 17.67 19.66
N THR A 130 -11.40 17.15 19.95
CA THR A 130 -10.89 17.05 21.32
C THR A 130 -10.51 18.42 21.87
N ASN A 131 -10.19 18.49 23.16
CA ASN A 131 -9.73 19.73 23.80
C ASN A 131 -8.35 20.20 23.27
N THR A 132 -7.61 19.34 22.58
CA THR A 132 -6.36 19.67 21.89
C THR A 132 -6.58 20.00 20.41
N ASP A 133 -7.82 20.27 20.00
CA ASP A 133 -8.21 20.62 18.62
C ASP A 133 -7.92 19.51 17.59
N GLU A 134 -7.85 18.24 18.02
CA GLU A 134 -7.64 17.08 17.13
C GLU A 134 -8.99 16.52 16.65
N LEU A 135 -9.18 16.46 15.33
CA LEU A 135 -10.35 15.85 14.69
C LEU A 135 -10.41 14.35 15.01
N THR A 136 -11.52 13.93 15.62
CA THR A 136 -11.68 12.60 16.21
C THR A 136 -13.07 12.05 15.91
N ILE A 137 -13.16 10.73 15.75
CA ILE A 137 -14.44 10.03 15.60
C ILE A 137 -14.84 9.47 16.97
N GLU A 138 -15.97 9.93 17.51
CA GLU A 138 -16.65 9.30 18.63
C GLU A 138 -17.33 8.03 18.14
N VAL A 139 -16.73 6.88 18.45
CA VAL A 139 -17.09 5.60 17.85
C VAL A 139 -18.33 5.02 18.55
N THR A 140 -19.33 4.68 17.75
CA THR A 140 -20.56 3.99 18.19
C THR A 140 -20.57 2.52 17.76
N GLU A 141 -19.92 2.18 16.65
CA GLU A 141 -19.76 0.81 16.17
C GLU A 141 -18.30 0.56 15.79
N ILE A 142 -17.74 -0.56 16.22
CA ILE A 142 -16.36 -0.94 15.90
C ILE A 142 -16.24 -2.42 15.61
N SER A 143 -15.42 -2.76 14.62
CA SER A 143 -15.22 -4.14 14.16
C SER A 143 -13.74 -4.42 13.91
N LEU A 144 -13.29 -5.61 14.31
CA LEU A 144 -12.00 -6.14 13.92
C LEU A 144 -12.15 -6.80 12.55
N LEU A 145 -11.48 -6.26 11.53
CA LEU A 145 -11.55 -6.76 10.16
C LEU A 145 -10.45 -7.79 9.89
N THR A 146 -9.24 -7.51 10.38
CA THR A 146 -8.10 -8.42 10.23
C THR A 146 -7.20 -8.36 11.46
N LYS A 147 -6.98 -9.51 12.09
CA LYS A 147 -5.97 -9.66 13.14
C LYS A 147 -4.56 -9.69 12.54
N SER A 148 -3.69 -8.76 12.95
CA SER A 148 -2.28 -8.79 12.60
C SER A 148 -1.53 -9.77 13.49
N LEU A 149 -0.85 -10.73 12.87
CA LEU A 149 -0.08 -11.76 13.59
C LEU A 149 1.36 -11.35 13.87
N ARG A 150 1.91 -10.41 13.11
CA ARG A 150 3.24 -9.85 13.33
C ARG A 150 3.13 -8.44 13.92
N PRO A 151 4.04 -8.05 14.81
CA PRO A 151 4.09 -6.67 15.30
C PRO A 151 4.43 -5.71 14.15
N LEU A 152 4.03 -4.44 14.31
CA LEU A 152 4.54 -3.38 13.45
C LEU A 152 6.04 -3.22 13.70
N PRO A 153 6.85 -2.96 12.67
CA PRO A 153 8.26 -2.64 12.86
C PRO A 153 8.40 -1.33 13.66
N GLU A 154 9.40 -1.26 14.54
CA GLU A 154 9.65 -0.03 15.28
C GLU A 154 10.12 1.09 14.34
N LYS A 155 9.55 2.29 14.52
CA LYS A 155 9.78 3.45 13.65
C LYS A 155 11.25 3.89 13.56
N PHE A 156 12.05 3.62 14.62
CA PHE A 156 13.43 4.07 14.73
C PHE A 156 14.47 3.00 14.40
N HIS A 157 14.19 1.73 14.69
CA HIS A 157 15.16 0.63 14.50
C HIS A 157 14.74 -0.39 13.44
N GLY A 158 13.45 -0.57 13.18
CA GLY A 158 12.92 -1.78 12.52
C GLY A 158 13.01 -1.82 10.99
N LEU A 159 13.31 -0.71 10.32
CA LEU A 159 13.37 -0.67 8.85
C LEU A 159 14.45 0.24 8.30
N GLN A 160 15.48 0.62 9.06
CA GLN A 160 16.59 1.38 8.46
C GLN A 160 17.38 0.54 7.44
N ASP A 161 17.40 -0.79 7.61
CA ASP A 161 18.04 -1.69 6.66
C ASP A 161 17.36 -1.64 5.29
N GLN A 162 18.10 -1.10 4.32
CA GLN A 162 17.69 -0.94 2.94
C GLN A 162 17.41 -2.30 2.26
N GLU A 163 18.14 -3.36 2.62
CA GLU A 163 17.89 -4.70 2.07
C GLU A 163 16.55 -5.25 2.57
N MET A 164 16.26 -5.12 3.87
CA MET A 164 14.96 -5.50 4.42
C MET A 164 13.81 -4.70 3.82
N LYS A 165 13.97 -3.37 3.60
CA LYS A 165 12.97 -2.56 2.88
C LYS A 165 12.66 -3.13 1.48
N TYR A 166 13.69 -3.59 0.78
CA TYR A 166 13.55 -4.13 -0.58
C TYR A 166 12.91 -5.51 -0.59
N ARG A 167 13.29 -6.41 0.33
CA ARG A 167 12.71 -7.75 0.44
C ARG A 167 11.30 -7.75 1.01
N GLN A 168 11.02 -6.86 1.96
CA GLN A 168 9.74 -6.74 2.65
C GLN A 168 9.05 -5.43 2.30
N ARG A 169 8.92 -5.14 0.99
CA ARG A 169 8.33 -3.87 0.49
C ARG A 169 6.96 -3.56 1.10
N TYR A 170 6.14 -4.59 1.34
CA TYR A 170 4.83 -4.42 1.98
C TYR A 170 4.95 -3.79 3.37
N VAL A 171 6.01 -4.08 4.13
CA VAL A 171 6.26 -3.50 5.46
C VAL A 171 6.73 -2.06 5.33
N ASP A 172 7.65 -1.77 4.42
CA ASP A 172 8.11 -0.41 4.15
C ASP A 172 6.94 0.50 3.74
N LEU A 173 6.08 0.04 2.82
CA LEU A 173 4.88 0.79 2.39
C LEU A 173 3.85 1.02 3.51
N MET A 174 3.83 0.18 4.55
CA MET A 174 2.94 0.36 5.69
C MET A 174 3.36 1.50 6.61
N VAL A 175 4.66 1.75 6.77
CA VAL A 175 5.19 2.68 7.78
C VAL A 175 5.88 3.91 7.21
N ASN A 176 6.32 3.85 5.95
CA ASN A 176 7.08 4.90 5.29
C ASN A 176 6.26 5.60 4.21
N GLN A 177 5.77 6.80 4.54
CA GLN A 177 4.97 7.60 3.63
C GLN A 177 5.78 8.07 2.41
N GLU A 178 7.07 8.37 2.56
CA GLU A 178 7.94 8.80 1.47
C GLU A 178 8.09 7.70 0.40
N THR A 179 8.26 6.43 0.83
CA THR A 179 8.26 5.30 -0.11
C THR A 179 6.93 5.26 -0.86
N LYS A 180 5.80 5.35 -0.16
CA LYS A 180 4.47 5.31 -0.78
C LYS A 180 4.29 6.43 -1.82
N ASP A 181 4.70 7.65 -1.47
CA ASP A 181 4.65 8.81 -2.36
C ASP A 181 5.55 8.64 -3.59
N THR A 182 6.70 7.99 -3.44
CA THR A 182 7.58 7.63 -4.56
C THR A 182 6.87 6.70 -5.56
N PHE A 183 6.14 5.68 -5.09
CA PHE A 183 5.38 4.78 -5.96
C PHE A 183 4.21 5.50 -6.66
N LEU A 184 3.48 6.36 -5.93
CA LEU A 184 2.41 7.18 -6.50
C LEU A 184 2.96 8.12 -7.58
N THR A 185 4.09 8.77 -7.32
CA THR A 185 4.77 9.66 -8.26
C THR A 185 5.22 8.91 -9.51
N ARG A 186 5.80 7.70 -9.36
CA ARG A 186 6.15 6.84 -10.49
C ARG A 186 4.93 6.51 -11.36
N SER A 187 3.79 6.18 -10.76
CA SER A 187 2.56 5.90 -11.51
C SER A 187 2.09 7.12 -12.31
N LYS A 188 2.09 8.30 -11.68
CA LYS A 188 1.71 9.57 -12.33
C LYS A 188 2.67 9.92 -13.48
N ALA A 189 3.97 9.70 -13.29
CA ALA A 189 4.97 9.94 -14.34
C ALA A 189 4.72 9.07 -15.57
N ILE A 190 4.48 7.76 -15.38
CA ILE A 190 4.19 6.84 -16.49
C ILE A 190 2.89 7.24 -17.20
N GLN A 191 1.84 7.61 -16.44
CA GLN A 191 0.59 8.09 -17.02
C GLN A 191 0.80 9.36 -17.87
N SER A 192 1.54 10.34 -17.35
CA SER A 192 1.84 11.58 -18.05
C SER A 192 2.61 11.34 -19.35
N ILE A 193 3.56 10.39 -19.35
CA ILE A 193 4.27 9.97 -20.56
C ILE A 193 3.28 9.40 -21.59
N ARG A 194 2.37 8.50 -21.19
CA ARG A 194 1.36 7.94 -22.10
C ARG A 194 0.47 9.02 -22.70
N GLU A 195 -0.04 9.93 -21.85
CA GLU A 195 -0.90 11.03 -22.29
C GLU A 195 -0.17 11.93 -23.29
N PHE A 196 1.10 12.27 -23.04
CA PHE A 196 1.93 13.02 -23.97
C PHE A 196 2.05 12.32 -25.33
N MET A 197 2.36 11.01 -25.34
CA MET A 197 2.54 10.26 -26.57
C MET A 197 1.25 10.13 -27.39
N VAL A 198 0.13 9.81 -26.72
CA VAL A 198 -1.19 9.71 -27.36
C VAL A 198 -1.63 11.04 -27.94
N ASN A 199 -1.44 12.15 -27.20
CA ASN A 199 -1.75 13.49 -27.70
C ASN A 199 -0.91 13.86 -28.95
N ASN A 200 0.30 13.31 -29.05
CA ASN A 200 1.20 13.46 -30.20
C ASN A 200 1.02 12.39 -31.29
N LYS A 201 -0.13 11.70 -31.29
CA LYS A 201 -0.55 10.73 -32.33
C LYS A 201 0.33 9.48 -32.41
N PHE A 202 1.02 9.12 -31.33
CA PHE A 202 1.66 7.81 -31.22
C PHE A 202 0.66 6.74 -30.81
N LEU A 203 0.77 5.57 -31.42
CA LEU A 203 0.02 4.37 -31.07
C LEU A 203 0.80 3.58 -30.01
N GLU A 204 0.19 3.33 -28.85
CA GLU A 204 0.74 2.40 -27.85
C GLU A 204 0.57 0.96 -28.36
N VAL A 205 1.66 0.19 -28.37
CA VAL A 205 1.68 -1.19 -28.86
C VAL A 205 2.38 -2.10 -27.86
N GLU A 206 2.12 -3.42 -27.95
CA GLU A 206 2.83 -4.44 -27.19
C GLU A 206 3.53 -5.39 -28.15
N THR A 207 4.81 -5.66 -27.91
CA THR A 207 5.62 -6.59 -28.72
C THR A 207 6.06 -7.80 -27.88
N PRO A 208 6.40 -8.95 -28.49
CA PRO A 208 6.79 -10.14 -27.75
C PRO A 208 7.96 -9.89 -26.79
N MET A 209 7.88 -10.46 -25.58
CA MET A 209 8.98 -10.49 -24.61
C MET A 209 9.89 -11.71 -24.77
N LEU A 210 9.41 -12.75 -25.44
CA LEU A 210 10.16 -13.95 -25.76
C LEU A 210 10.58 -13.87 -27.23
N HIS A 211 11.87 -13.71 -27.48
CA HIS A 211 12.44 -13.61 -28.82
C HIS A 211 13.16 -14.91 -29.18
N PRO A 212 13.09 -15.37 -30.44
CA PRO A 212 13.89 -16.50 -30.90
C PRO A 212 15.38 -16.12 -31.06
N ILE A 213 15.67 -14.83 -31.26
CA ILE A 213 17.02 -14.28 -31.37
C ILE A 213 17.04 -12.97 -30.58
N PRO A 214 17.98 -12.77 -29.63
CA PRO A 214 18.08 -11.53 -28.89
C PRO A 214 18.60 -10.40 -29.80
N GLY A 215 18.06 -9.19 -29.67
CA GLY A 215 18.47 -8.04 -30.48
C GLY A 215 17.93 -6.70 -29.97
N GLY A 216 18.33 -5.60 -30.63
CA GLY A 216 17.92 -4.23 -30.30
C GLY A 216 18.76 -3.54 -29.20
N ALA A 217 19.71 -4.24 -28.58
CA ALA A 217 20.69 -3.66 -27.66
C ALA A 217 21.94 -4.55 -27.56
N SER A 218 23.00 -4.03 -26.96
CA SER A 218 24.16 -4.83 -26.54
C SER A 218 24.01 -5.16 -25.06
N ALA A 219 23.52 -6.37 -24.75
CA ALA A 219 23.35 -6.88 -23.39
C ALA A 219 23.31 -8.41 -23.39
N LYS A 220 23.71 -9.03 -22.27
CA LYS A 220 23.56 -10.48 -22.09
C LYS A 220 22.09 -10.82 -21.84
N PRO A 221 21.44 -11.71 -22.63
CA PRO A 221 20.04 -12.04 -22.42
C PRO A 221 19.83 -13.08 -21.31
N PHE A 222 18.60 -13.16 -20.80
CA PHE A 222 18.13 -14.37 -20.11
C PHE A 222 17.66 -15.39 -21.14
N VAL A 223 18.01 -16.66 -20.91
CA VAL A 223 17.68 -17.78 -21.80
C VAL A 223 16.62 -18.65 -21.13
N THR A 224 15.67 -19.14 -21.91
CA THR A 224 14.62 -20.07 -21.49
C THR A 224 14.30 -21.06 -22.62
N HIS A 225 13.42 -22.03 -22.36
CA HIS A 225 13.08 -23.08 -23.33
C HIS A 225 11.57 -23.14 -23.56
N HIS A 226 11.16 -23.17 -24.83
CA HIS A 226 9.76 -23.35 -25.20
C HIS A 226 9.44 -24.82 -25.45
N ASN A 227 8.95 -25.52 -24.42
CA ASN A 227 8.73 -26.98 -24.44
C ASN A 227 7.95 -27.51 -25.65
N ALA A 228 6.87 -26.84 -26.07
CA ALA A 228 6.02 -27.35 -27.15
C ALA A 228 6.60 -27.18 -28.56
N LEU A 229 7.56 -26.26 -28.73
CA LEU A 229 8.25 -26.03 -30.01
C LEU A 229 9.68 -26.58 -29.97
N ASP A 230 10.06 -27.14 -28.82
CA ASP A 230 11.39 -27.63 -28.49
C ASP A 230 12.52 -26.69 -28.96
N MET A 231 12.41 -25.42 -28.59
CA MET A 231 13.37 -24.40 -29.02
C MET A 231 13.79 -23.46 -27.89
N GLU A 232 15.03 -23.02 -27.96
CA GLU A 232 15.57 -21.98 -27.09
C GLU A 232 14.91 -20.62 -27.41
N MET A 233 14.58 -19.88 -26.35
CA MET A 233 13.99 -18.54 -26.42
C MET A 233 14.74 -17.61 -25.48
N PHE A 234 14.70 -16.32 -25.78
CA PHE A 234 15.39 -15.29 -25.03
C PHE A 234 14.41 -14.26 -24.50
N MET A 235 14.56 -13.85 -23.25
CA MET A 235 13.85 -12.67 -22.75
C MET A 235 14.41 -11.44 -23.45
N ARG A 236 13.55 -10.55 -23.96
CA ARG A 236 13.97 -9.40 -24.75
C ARG A 236 14.86 -8.45 -23.95
N ILE A 237 15.89 -7.92 -24.62
CA ILE A 237 16.77 -6.87 -24.10
C ILE A 237 16.35 -5.46 -24.52
N ALA A 238 15.59 -5.37 -25.63
CA ALA A 238 14.96 -4.17 -26.19
C ALA A 238 13.82 -4.56 -27.17
N PRO A 239 12.75 -3.75 -27.33
CA PRO A 239 11.70 -3.95 -28.33
C PRO A 239 12.02 -3.39 -29.73
N GLU A 240 13.11 -2.63 -29.91
CA GLU A 240 13.51 -1.92 -31.14
C GLU A 240 13.14 -2.62 -32.45
N LEU A 241 13.57 -3.87 -32.64
CA LEU A 241 13.40 -4.57 -33.92
C LEU A 241 11.93 -4.82 -34.27
N TYR A 242 11.06 -5.05 -33.28
CA TYR A 242 9.63 -5.24 -33.49
C TYR A 242 8.94 -3.92 -33.77
N LEU A 243 9.30 -2.85 -33.07
CA LEU A 243 8.73 -1.53 -33.33
C LEU A 243 9.08 -1.03 -34.73
N LYS A 244 10.31 -1.25 -35.21
CA LYS A 244 10.69 -0.94 -36.60
C LYS A 244 9.88 -1.75 -37.62
N ARG A 245 9.56 -3.02 -37.34
CA ARG A 245 8.68 -3.83 -38.21
C ARG A 245 7.27 -3.25 -38.30
N LEU A 246 6.75 -2.67 -37.23
CA LEU A 246 5.44 -1.98 -37.24
C LEU A 246 5.48 -0.73 -38.11
N VAL A 247 6.57 0.04 -38.05
CA VAL A 247 6.78 1.19 -38.96
C VAL A 247 6.83 0.75 -40.41
N VAL A 248 7.58 -0.31 -40.73
CA VAL A 248 7.57 -0.93 -42.07
C VAL A 248 6.16 -1.40 -42.46
N GLY A 249 5.38 -1.88 -41.50
CA GLY A 249 3.99 -2.29 -41.68
C GLY A 249 2.99 -1.14 -41.90
N GLY A 250 3.43 0.12 -41.85
CA GLY A 250 2.61 1.30 -42.14
C GLY A 250 2.15 2.08 -40.90
N PHE A 251 2.64 1.76 -39.70
CA PHE A 251 2.39 2.60 -38.52
C PHE A 251 3.44 3.69 -38.40
N ASP A 252 3.08 4.93 -38.77
CA ASP A 252 4.03 6.05 -38.76
C ASP A 252 4.55 6.41 -37.36
N ARG A 253 3.78 6.20 -36.30
CA ARG A 253 4.16 6.58 -34.94
C ARG A 253 3.74 5.52 -33.94
N VAL A 254 4.71 4.81 -33.35
CA VAL A 254 4.48 3.76 -32.36
C VAL A 254 5.33 3.99 -31.11
N PHE A 255 4.83 3.58 -29.95
CA PHE A 255 5.62 3.52 -28.73
C PHE A 255 5.20 2.33 -27.86
N GLU A 256 6.11 1.86 -27.03
CA GLU A 256 5.87 0.81 -26.05
C GLU A 256 6.50 1.21 -24.71
N ILE A 257 5.75 1.07 -23.61
CA ILE A 257 6.26 1.20 -22.23
C ILE A 257 6.13 -0.14 -21.55
N ASN A 258 7.21 -0.91 -21.49
CA ASN A 258 7.11 -2.28 -21.03
C ASN A 258 8.45 -2.83 -20.51
N ARG A 259 8.47 -4.11 -20.09
CA ARG A 259 9.61 -4.71 -19.40
C ARG A 259 10.70 -5.21 -20.33
N ASN A 260 11.95 -4.92 -19.99
CA ASN A 260 13.15 -5.47 -20.60
C ASN A 260 13.97 -6.24 -19.56
N PHE A 261 14.76 -7.20 -20.04
CA PHE A 261 15.48 -8.14 -19.21
C PHE A 261 16.94 -8.19 -19.64
N ARG A 262 17.87 -7.88 -18.74
CA ARG A 262 19.32 -7.93 -19.00
C ARG A 262 20.01 -8.73 -17.90
N ASN A 263 20.66 -9.81 -18.28
CA ASN A 263 21.34 -10.74 -17.38
C ASN A 263 22.74 -10.20 -17.03
N GLU A 264 22.75 -9.08 -16.32
CA GLU A 264 23.92 -8.30 -15.94
C GLU A 264 24.01 -8.16 -14.41
N GLY A 265 25.04 -7.45 -13.93
CA GLY A 265 25.22 -7.19 -12.50
C GLY A 265 24.12 -6.32 -11.90
N LEU A 266 23.83 -6.52 -10.61
CA LEU A 266 22.91 -5.70 -9.84
C LEU A 266 23.66 -4.48 -9.25
N SER A 267 23.08 -3.29 -9.37
CA SER A 267 23.58 -2.10 -8.67
C SER A 267 22.46 -1.10 -8.38
N VAL A 268 22.78 0.02 -7.72
CA VAL A 268 21.82 1.11 -7.45
C VAL A 268 21.21 1.72 -8.72
N ARG A 269 21.76 1.46 -9.90
CA ARG A 269 21.25 1.91 -11.20
C ARG A 269 20.82 0.77 -12.14
N HIS A 270 21.14 -0.48 -11.82
CA HIS A 270 20.91 -1.61 -12.72
C HIS A 270 20.11 -2.69 -11.99
N ASN A 271 18.90 -2.93 -12.48
CA ASN A 271 18.07 -4.07 -12.08
C ASN A 271 17.92 -4.99 -13.29
N PRO A 272 18.07 -6.33 -13.15
CA PRO A 272 17.99 -7.26 -14.28
C PRO A 272 16.65 -7.22 -15.03
N GLU A 273 15.60 -6.77 -14.36
CA GLU A 273 14.29 -6.51 -14.92
C GLU A 273 13.94 -5.01 -14.75
N PHE A 274 13.65 -4.29 -15.83
CA PHE A 274 13.35 -2.86 -15.73
C PHE A 274 12.36 -2.42 -16.80
N THR A 275 11.66 -1.32 -16.53
CA THR A 275 10.74 -0.71 -17.49
C THR A 275 11.51 0.26 -18.38
N MET A 276 11.32 0.13 -19.68
CA MET A 276 11.83 1.07 -20.67
C MET A 276 10.66 1.57 -21.52
N MET A 277 10.80 2.80 -22.01
CA MET A 277 9.99 3.30 -23.11
C MET A 277 10.85 3.36 -24.36
N GLU A 278 10.34 2.83 -25.46
CA GLU A 278 10.88 3.08 -26.80
C GLU A 278 9.78 3.61 -27.71
N PHE A 279 10.14 4.48 -28.65
CA PHE A 279 9.22 5.02 -29.64
C PHE A 279 9.92 5.17 -30.99
N TYR A 280 9.11 5.12 -32.06
CA TYR A 280 9.56 5.35 -33.42
C TYR A 280 8.56 6.24 -34.13
N ALA A 281 9.08 7.21 -34.87
CA ALA A 281 8.32 8.09 -35.73
C ALA A 281 8.91 8.07 -37.15
N ALA A 282 8.12 7.67 -38.13
CA ALA A 282 8.46 7.78 -39.53
C ALA A 282 8.70 9.26 -39.90
N TYR A 283 9.64 9.48 -40.82
CA TYR A 283 10.01 10.81 -41.32
C TYR A 283 10.60 11.77 -40.27
N ALA A 284 10.92 11.29 -39.07
CA ALA A 284 11.68 12.03 -38.08
C ALA A 284 13.17 11.64 -38.15
N ASP A 285 14.04 12.60 -37.86
CA ASP A 285 15.44 12.35 -37.54
C ASP A 285 15.67 12.53 -36.02
N TYR A 286 16.93 12.63 -35.59
CA TYR A 286 17.27 12.70 -34.16
C TYR A 286 17.18 14.11 -33.57
N GLN A 287 17.05 15.15 -34.41
CA GLN A 287 16.99 16.57 -34.00
C GLN A 287 15.55 16.97 -33.64
#